data_AF-A0A2Z2M3S0-F1
#
_entry.id   AF-A0A2Z2M3S0-F1
#
_cell.length_a   1.000
_cell.length_b   1.000
_cell.length_c   1.000
_cell.angle_alpha   90.00
_cell.angle_beta   90.00
_cell.angle_gamma   90.00
#
_symmetry.space_group_name_H-M   'P 1'
#
loop_
_entity.id
_entity.type
_entity.pdbx_description
1 polymer ?
#
loop_
_entity_poly.entity_id
_entity_poly.type
_entity_poly.pdbx_seq_one_letter_code
_entity_poly.pdbx_strand_id
1 'polypeptide(L)' 'MRRLEDIEEVCEDIRREYPTMPWRRIVGLRNVVVHHYFGVDLSVVWVIVSSQLEELNEEIEKIIEKEC' A
#
# COMPACT_ATOMS: atom_id res chain seq x y z
N MET A 1 -6.87 -4.74 -11.50
CA MET A 1 -6.43 -3.40 -11.07
C MET A 1 -7.53 -2.77 -10.22
N ARG A 2 -7.78 -3.33 -9.02
CA ARG A 2 -8.81 -2.84 -8.07
C ARG A 2 -8.33 -2.87 -6.61
N ARG A 3 -7.14 -3.42 -6.34
CA ARG A 3 -6.66 -3.73 -4.97
C ARG A 3 -5.98 -2.56 -4.24
N LEU A 4 -5.57 -1.49 -4.93
CA LEU A 4 -4.85 -0.36 -4.33
C LEU A 4 -5.70 0.89 -4.09
N GLU A 5 -6.92 0.92 -4.64
CA GLU A 5 -7.81 2.09 -4.53
C GLU A 5 -8.43 2.19 -3.13
N ASP A 6 -8.66 1.05 -2.47
CA ASP A 6 -9.37 0.94 -1.18
C ASP A 6 -8.46 1.17 0.04
N ILE A 7 -7.16 1.43 -0.15
CA ILE A 7 -6.21 1.67 0.95
C ILE A 7 -6.56 2.94 1.73
N GLU A 8 -7.13 3.95 1.06
CA GLU A 8 -7.63 5.15 1.73
C GLU A 8 -8.85 4.85 2.61
N GLU A 9 -9.71 3.93 2.18
CA GLU A 9 -10.93 3.50 2.88
C GLU A 9 -10.69 2.46 3.98
N VAL A 10 -9.44 2.00 4.18
CA VAL A 10 -9.10 1.19 5.35
C VAL A 10 -9.43 2.01 6.61
N CYS A 11 -10.49 1.59 7.30
CA CYS A 11 -10.99 2.21 8.52
C CYS A 11 -9.85 2.41 9.54
N GLU A 12 -9.93 3.51 10.30
CA GLU A 12 -8.94 3.79 11.36
C GLU A 12 -8.79 2.62 12.35
N ASP A 13 -9.86 1.87 12.59
CA ASP A 13 -9.86 0.71 13.47
C ASP A 13 -8.91 -0.39 12.97
N ILE A 14 -8.93 -0.71 11.67
CA ILE A 14 -8.00 -1.66 11.05
C ILE A 14 -6.56 -1.13 11.13
N ARG A 15 -6.35 0.16 10.87
CA ARG A 15 -5.00 0.75 10.97
C ARG A 15 -4.46 0.71 12.40
N ARG A 16 -5.33 0.82 13.41
CA ARG A 16 -4.98 0.71 14.83
C ARG A 16 -4.70 -0.74 15.24
N GLU A 17 -5.43 -1.70 14.69
CA GLU A 17 -5.25 -3.12 14.98
C GLU A 17 -3.96 -3.69 14.37
N TYR A 18 -3.52 -3.13 13.23
CA TYR A 18 -2.30 -3.54 12.54
C TYR A 18 -1.26 -2.40 12.50
N PRO A 19 -0.70 -1.95 13.64
CA PRO A 19 0.21 -0.81 13.70
C PRO A 19 1.61 -1.10 13.13
N THR A 20 1.96 -2.39 12.97
CA THR A 20 3.22 -2.83 12.35
C THR A 20 3.25 -2.56 10.84
N MET A 21 2.08 -2.40 10.22
CA MET A 21 1.98 -2.10 8.80
C MET A 21 2.40 -0.66 8.50
N PRO A 22 3.20 -0.42 7.45
CA PRO A 22 3.70 0.90 7.11
C PRO A 22 2.65 1.75 6.36
N TRP A 23 1.44 1.90 6.91
CA TRP A 23 0.27 2.57 6.30
C TRP A 23 0.61 3.91 5.63
N ARG A 24 1.37 4.76 6.33
CA ARG A 24 1.77 6.07 5.82
C ARG A 24 2.66 5.97 4.57
N ARG A 25 3.54 4.97 4.49
CA ARG A 25 4.40 4.76 3.31
C ARG A 25 3.58 4.26 2.13
N ILE A 26 2.61 3.37 2.38
CA ILE A 26 1.73 2.80 1.36
C ILE A 26 0.87 3.90 0.72
N VAL A 27 0.18 4.70 1.53
CA VAL A 27 -0.62 5.84 1.06
C VAL A 27 0.27 6.87 0.36
N GLY A 28 1.45 7.16 0.91
CA GLY A 28 2.42 8.08 0.31
C GLY A 28 2.86 7.66 -1.09
N LEU A 29 3.20 6.37 -1.27
CA LEU A 29 3.58 5.83 -2.58
C LEU A 29 2.43 5.93 -3.58
N ARG A 30 1.21 5.55 -3.21
CA ARG A 30 0.02 5.69 -4.06
C ARG A 30 -0.16 7.15 -4.49
N ASN A 31 -0.11 8.10 -3.56
CA ASN A 31 -0.31 9.52 -3.86
C ASN A 31 0.76 10.06 -4.83
N VAL A 32 1.99 9.59 -4.68
CA VAL A 32 3.09 9.93 -5.59
C VAL A 32 2.85 9.33 -6.99
N VAL A 33 2.45 8.05 -7.07
CA VAL A 33 2.16 7.37 -8.34
C VAL A 33 0.93 7.96 -9.04
N VAL A 34 -0.11 8.35 -8.31
CA VAL A 34 -1.37 8.85 -8.89
C VAL A 34 -1.28 10.34 -9.25
N HIS A 35 -0.67 11.17 -8.40
CA HIS A 35 -0.70 12.63 -8.57
C HIS A 35 0.61 13.24 -9.07
N HIS A 36 1.73 12.55 -8.94
CA HIS A 36 3.07 13.09 -9.25
C HIS A 36 3.84 12.24 -10.27
N TYR A 37 3.15 11.41 -11.06
CA TYR A 37 3.77 10.47 -12.00
C TYR A 37 4.67 11.12 -13.08
N PHE A 38 4.54 12.42 -13.32
CA PHE A 38 5.40 13.14 -14.27
C PHE A 38 6.80 13.47 -13.73
N GLY A 39 7.03 13.40 -12.42
CA GLY A 39 8.31 13.78 -11.78
C GLY A 39 8.96 12.67 -10.97
N VAL A 40 8.43 11.45 -11.03
CA VAL A 40 8.93 10.32 -10.26
C VAL A 40 10.01 9.58 -11.02
N ASP A 41 11.06 9.20 -10.30
CA ASP A 41 12.06 8.29 -10.81
C ASP A 41 11.45 6.89 -10.95
N LEU A 42 11.17 6.48 -12.20
CA LEU A 42 10.60 5.17 -12.50
C LEU A 42 11.49 4.02 -12.04
N SER A 43 12.80 4.21 -11.93
CA SER A 43 13.70 3.17 -11.39
C SER A 43 13.45 2.94 -9.90
N VAL A 44 13.19 4.02 -9.15
CA VAL A 44 12.82 3.95 -7.73
C VAL A 44 11.46 3.28 -7.56
N VAL A 45 10.47 3.69 -8.36
CA VAL A 45 9.14 3.07 -8.34
C VAL A 45 9.22 1.58 -8.68
N TRP A 46 10.01 1.23 -9.70
CA TRP A 46 10.22 -0.16 -10.10
C TRP A 46 10.80 -1.00 -8.98
N VAL A 47 11.88 -0.53 -8.32
CA VAL A 47 12.48 -1.24 -7.19
C VAL A 47 11.46 -1.46 -6.07
N ILE A 48 10.67 -0.44 -5.71
CA ILE A 48 9.66 -0.55 -4.67
C ILE A 48 8.60 -1.59 -5.06
N VAL A 49 8.08 -1.52 -6.28
CA VAL A 49 7.07 -2.46 -6.77
C VAL A 49 7.62 -3.88 -6.83
N SER A 50 8.85 -4.08 -7.31
CA SER A 50 9.44 -5.40 -7.47
C SER A 50 9.93 -6.05 -6.17
N SER A 51 10.16 -5.27 -5.10
CA SER A 51 10.72 -5.79 -3.85
C SER A 51 9.75 -5.78 -2.67
N GLN A 52 8.87 -4.78 -2.59
CA GLN A 52 8.04 -4.53 -1.40
C GLN A 52 6.56 -4.79 -1.66
N LEU A 53 6.12 -4.84 -2.93
CA LEU A 53 4.70 -5.03 -3.23
C LEU A 53 4.24 -6.47 -2.95
N GLU A 54 5.11 -7.46 -3.14
CA GLU A 54 4.79 -8.87 -2.87
C GLU A 54 4.54 -9.09 -1.37
N GLU A 55 5.50 -8.67 -0.53
CA GLU A 55 5.37 -8.73 0.93
C GLU A 55 4.16 -7.95 1.42
N LEU A 56 3.91 -6.78 0.85
CA LEU A 56 2.73 -5.98 1.18
C LEU A 56 1.41 -6.70 0.82
N ASN A 57 1.35 -7.37 -0.33
CA ASN A 57 0.16 -8.12 -0.73
C ASN A 57 -0.11 -9.29 0.22
N GLU A 58 0.93 -10.04 0.60
CA GLU A 58 0.78 -11.15 1.55
C GLU A 58 0.24 -10.68 2.91
N GLU A 59 0.75 -9.57 3.43
CA GLU A 59 0.28 -9.02 4.70
C GLU A 59 -1.17 -8.50 4.61
N ILE A 60 -1.54 -7.86 3.49
CA ILE A 60 -2.92 -7.42 3.26
C ILE A 60 -3.86 -8.63 3.14
N GLU A 61 -3.46 -9.69 2.44
CA GLU A 61 -4.27 -10.91 2.31
C GLU A 61 -4.50 -11.58 3.67
N LYS A 62 -3.47 -11.68 4.53
CA LYS A 62 -3.61 -12.16 5.91
C LYS A 62 -4.59 -11.32 6.73
N ILE A 63 -4.55 -9.99 6.59
CA ILE A 63 -5.48 -9.08 7.27
C ILE A 63 -6.90 -9.34 6.78
N ILE A 64 -7.12 -9.45 5.46
CA ILE A 64 -8.43 -9.73 4.89
C ILE A 64 -8.98 -11.07 5.39
N GLU A 65 -8.16 -12.13 5.41
CA GLU A 65 -8.56 -13.45 5.93
C GLU A 65 -8.89 -13.45 7.41
N LYS A 66 -8.28 -12.56 8.21
CA LYS A 66 -8.51 -12.47 9.66
C LYS A 66 -9.74 -11.63 10.01
N GLU A 67 -10.11 -10.66 9.17
CA GLU A 67 -11.24 -9.75 9.41
C GLU A 67 -12.53 -10.12 8.65
N CYS A 68 -12.47 -11.02 7.65
CA CYS A 68 -13.65 -11.57 6.93
C CYS A 68 -14.06 -12.96 7.42
#